data_AF-A0A8X6FYY9-F1
#
_entry.id   AF-A0A8X6FYY9-F1
#
_cell.length_a   1.000
_cell.length_b   1.000
_cell.length_c   1.000
_cell.angle_alpha   90.00
_cell.angle_beta   90.00
_cell.angle_gamma   90.00
#
_symmetry.space_group_name_H-M   'P 1'
#
loop_
_entity.id
_entity.type
_entity.pdbx_description
1 polymer ?
#
loop_
_entity_poly.entity_id
_entity_poly.type
_entity_poly.pdbx_seq_one_letter_code
_entity_poly.pdbx_strand_id
1 'polypeptide(L)'
;MLHLHTIPYIFPSCSWTVLDSVGSNHSPVLIEFSHTHKTPNIKNALFWNFKKANWGLYKSSLDNSLSGAVSFCDLDTKWRFFKDSVLRAACVAIPRGNGEKYKPNFIHNSEALLPLLHQRNALQRDFMSSPSPDAKSSLNLINAKIKQLYSVIRRDRWNSLCEGLDSHILLTQNSGTW
;
A
#
# COMPACT_ATOMS: atom_id res chain seq x y z
N MET A 1 6.81 -24.42 25.10
CA MET A 1 8.21 -24.23 24.67
C MET A 1 8.26 -24.49 23.17
N LEU A 2 8.37 -23.46 22.33
CA LEU A 2 8.48 -23.64 20.88
C LEU A 2 9.96 -23.83 20.54
N HIS A 3 10.36 -25.04 20.15
CA HIS A 3 11.69 -25.29 19.61
C HIS A 3 11.72 -24.88 18.13
N LEU A 4 12.20 -23.67 17.88
CA LEU A 4 12.64 -23.25 16.56
C LEU A 4 13.97 -23.96 16.29
N HIS A 5 14.01 -24.87 15.32
CA HIS A 5 15.26 -25.41 14.78
C HIS A 5 16.02 -24.27 14.09
N THR A 6 16.92 -23.60 14.81
CA THR A 6 17.84 -22.61 14.27
C THR A 6 19.05 -23.29 13.65
N ILE A 7 19.35 -22.96 12.40
CA ILE A 7 20.60 -23.32 11.72
C ILE A 7 21.76 -22.67 12.50
N PRO A 8 22.73 -23.44 13.06
CA PRO A 8 23.69 -22.95 14.07
C PRO A 8 24.55 -21.75 13.65
N TYR A 9 24.79 -21.60 12.35
CA TYR A 9 25.64 -20.55 11.79
C TYR A 9 25.01 -19.15 11.81
N ILE A 10 23.67 -19.04 11.78
CA ILE A 10 22.98 -17.75 11.62
C ILE A 10 22.71 -17.08 12.98
N PHE A 11 22.58 -17.90 14.03
CA PHE A 11 22.21 -17.46 15.38
C PHE A 11 23.12 -16.37 15.98
N PRO A 12 24.46 -16.41 15.83
CA PRO A 12 25.34 -15.37 16.39
C PRO A 12 25.18 -14.00 15.73
N SER A 13 24.66 -13.97 14.49
CA SER A 13 24.43 -12.75 13.70
C SER A 13 22.98 -12.27 13.74
N CYS A 14 22.20 -12.73 14.71
CA CYS A 14 20.77 -12.52 14.77
C CYS A 14 20.38 -11.83 16.08
N SER A 15 19.68 -10.70 16.00
CA SER A 15 18.89 -10.16 17.10
C SER A 15 17.42 -10.45 16.87
N TRP A 16 16.65 -10.55 17.94
CA TRP A 16 15.20 -10.63 17.83
C TRP A 16 14.55 -9.76 18.89
N THR A 17 13.41 -9.16 18.54
CA THR A 17 12.60 -8.35 19.43
C THR A 17 11.13 -8.71 19.22
N VAL A 18 10.34 -8.63 20.29
CA VAL A 18 8.88 -8.76 20.17
C VAL A 18 8.32 -7.37 19.89
N LEU A 19 7.67 -7.21 18.75
CA LEU A 19 7.03 -5.95 18.38
C LEU A 19 5.69 -5.80 19.07
N ASP A 20 5.24 -4.55 19.20
CA ASP A 20 3.88 -4.25 19.63
C ASP A 20 2.85 -4.88 18.69
N SER A 21 1.76 -5.38 19.29
CA SER A 21 0.67 -5.94 18.51
C SER A 21 -0.04 -4.86 17.68
N VAL A 22 -0.17 -5.10 16.37
CA VAL A 22 -0.95 -4.27 15.43
C VAL A 22 -2.44 -4.64 15.45
N GLY A 23 -2.94 -5.02 16.62
CA GLY A 23 -4.33 -5.37 16.87
C GLY A 23 -4.73 -6.83 16.65
N SER A 24 -3.75 -7.72 16.73
CA SER A 24 -3.95 -9.16 16.92
C SER A 24 -3.78 -9.54 18.39
N ASN A 25 -4.24 -10.72 18.80
CA ASN A 25 -3.90 -11.27 20.13
C ASN A 25 -2.47 -11.84 20.17
N HIS A 26 -1.74 -11.78 19.06
CA HIS A 26 -0.36 -12.20 18.93
C HIS A 26 0.55 -11.00 18.66
N SER A 27 1.69 -10.96 19.35
CA SER A 27 2.75 -10.01 19.09
C SER A 27 3.68 -10.55 18.00
N PRO A 28 3.98 -9.78 16.94
CA PRO A 28 4.96 -10.19 15.95
C PRO A 28 6.35 -10.33 16.58
N VAL A 29 7.15 -11.29 16.10
CA VAL A 29 8.57 -11.38 16.44
C VAL A 29 9.35 -10.82 15.25
N LEU A 30 10.08 -9.73 15.49
CA LEU A 30 11.05 -9.19 14.54
C LEU A 30 12.37 -9.92 14.76
N ILE A 31 12.94 -10.45 13.68
CA ILE A 31 14.24 -11.09 13.67
C ILE A 31 15.12 -10.29 12.71
N GLU A 32 16.16 -9.66 13.22
CA GLU A 32 17.11 -8.86 12.44
C GLU A 32 18.41 -9.63 12.31
N PHE A 33 18.97 -9.62 11.11
CA PHE A 33 20.25 -10.26 10.82
C PHE A 33 21.29 -9.17 10.57
N SER A 34 22.42 -9.22 11.25
CA SER A 34 23.57 -8.32 11.03
C SER A 34 24.35 -8.66 9.76
N HIS A 35 23.96 -9.73 9.05
CA HIS A 35 24.52 -10.09 7.77
C HIS A 35 23.97 -9.16 6.68
N THR A 36 24.84 -8.29 6.14
CA THR A 36 24.54 -7.55 4.92
C THR A 36 24.43 -8.51 3.75
N HIS A 37 23.21 -8.98 3.48
CA HIS A 37 22.89 -9.46 2.15
C HIS A 37 23.17 -8.29 1.20
N LYS A 38 24.08 -8.47 0.24
CA LYS A 38 24.09 -7.64 -0.96
C LYS A 38 22.78 -7.91 -1.66
N THR A 39 21.71 -7.24 -1.22
CA THR A 39 20.50 -7.19 -2.00
C THR A 39 20.95 -6.64 -3.36
N PRO A 40 20.69 -7.34 -4.47
CA PRO A 40 20.81 -6.68 -5.76
C PRO A 40 20.03 -5.37 -5.60
N ASN A 41 20.57 -4.26 -6.09
CA ASN A 41 19.87 -2.99 -6.08
C ASN A 41 18.60 -3.18 -6.92
N ILE A 42 17.54 -3.71 -6.31
CA ILE A 42 16.21 -3.79 -6.85
C ILE A 42 15.78 -2.33 -6.79
N LYS A 43 16.22 -1.56 -7.79
CA LYS A 43 15.63 -0.27 -8.09
C LYS A 43 14.15 -0.58 -8.15
N ASN A 44 13.38 -0.11 -7.16
CA ASN A 44 11.93 -0.27 -7.13
C ASN A 44 11.45 0.02 -8.55
N ALA A 45 10.90 -1.00 -9.23
CA ALA A 45 10.62 -0.89 -10.64
C ALA A 45 9.69 0.32 -10.83
N LEU A 46 10.21 1.39 -11.42
CA LEU A 46 9.42 2.59 -11.64
C LEU A 46 8.51 2.28 -12.83
N PHE A 47 7.20 2.25 -12.57
CA PHE A 47 6.21 2.02 -13.62
C PHE A 47 5.88 3.33 -14.33
N TRP A 48 5.52 3.22 -15.61
CA TRP A 48 4.97 4.32 -16.37
C TRP A 48 3.57 4.67 -15.86
N ASN A 49 3.36 5.92 -15.46
CA ASN A 49 2.05 6.39 -15.03
C ASN A 49 1.29 6.99 -16.22
N PHE A 50 0.63 6.14 -17.00
CA PHE A 50 -0.14 6.56 -18.17
C PHE A 50 -1.32 7.49 -17.85
N LYS A 51 -1.87 7.44 -16.63
CA LYS A 51 -2.93 8.36 -16.20
C LYS A 51 -2.45 9.81 -16.06
N LYS A 52 -1.17 10.01 -15.78
CA LYS A 52 -0.53 11.33 -15.64
C LYS A 52 0.30 11.73 -16.87
N ALA A 53 0.18 10.98 -17.97
CA ALA A 53 0.94 11.25 -19.18
C ALA A 53 0.49 12.56 -19.84
N ASN A 54 1.45 13.39 -20.26
CA ASN A 54 1.18 14.53 -21.13
C ASN A 54 1.27 14.06 -22.59
N TRP A 55 0.15 13.61 -23.13
CA TRP A 55 0.09 13.07 -24.50
C TRP A 55 0.41 14.11 -25.58
N GLY A 56 0.15 15.40 -25.34
CA GLY A 56 0.55 16.49 -26.25
C GLY A 56 2.06 16.65 -26.33
N LEU A 57 2.75 16.60 -25.19
CA LEU A 57 4.21 16.63 -25.12
C LEU A 57 4.82 15.36 -25.73
N TYR A 58 4.22 14.19 -25.48
CA TYR A 58 4.65 12.94 -26.10
C TYR A 58 4.62 13.03 -27.63
N LYS A 59 3.47 13.45 -28.18
CA LYS A 59 3.26 13.57 -29.62
C LYS A 59 4.25 14.56 -30.24
N SER A 60 4.32 15.77 -29.72
CA SER A 60 5.25 16.79 -30.25
C SER A 60 6.71 16.35 -30.15
N SER A 61 7.13 15.71 -29.05
CA SER A 61 8.50 15.19 -28.90
C SER A 61 8.82 14.06 -29.88
N LEU A 62 7.86 13.18 -30.16
CA LEU A 62 8.02 12.09 -31.11
C LEU A 62 8.06 12.61 -32.54
N ASP A 63 7.09 13.46 -32.91
CA ASP A 63 6.98 14.07 -34.23
C ASP A 63 8.27 14.85 -34.57
N ASN A 64 8.78 15.67 -33.63
CA ASN A 64 10.04 16.39 -33.80
C ASN A 64 11.26 15.48 -33.99
N SER A 65 11.28 14.31 -33.34
CA SER A 65 12.38 13.35 -33.49
C SER A 65 12.34 12.65 -34.85
N LEU A 66 11.13 12.39 -35.37
CA LEU A 66 10.93 11.66 -36.62
C LEU A 66 10.89 12.57 -37.86
N SER A 67 10.58 13.86 -37.70
CA SER A 67 10.55 14.84 -38.79
C SER A 67 11.94 15.28 -39.26
N GLY A 68 13.00 14.93 -38.53
CA GLY A 68 14.37 15.19 -38.95
C GLY A 68 14.75 14.35 -40.18
N ALA A 69 15.40 14.99 -41.16
CA ALA A 69 15.97 14.29 -42.31
C ALA A 69 17.19 13.46 -41.89
N VAL A 70 16.95 12.29 -41.30
CA VAL A 70 18.00 11.34 -40.92
C VAL A 70 18.13 10.29 -42.02
N SER A 71 19.28 10.26 -42.67
CA SER A 71 19.63 9.20 -43.62
C SER A 71 20.22 8.01 -42.86
N PHE A 72 19.75 6.81 -43.17
CA PHE A 72 20.20 5.58 -42.53
C PHE A 72 20.65 4.57 -43.58
N CYS A 73 21.81 3.96 -43.37
CA CYS A 73 22.42 3.01 -44.31
C CYS A 73 21.80 1.61 -44.25
N ASP A 74 21.21 1.22 -43.12
CA ASP A 74 20.67 -0.13 -42.91
C ASP A 74 19.36 -0.12 -42.09
N LEU A 75 18.62 -1.23 -42.15
CA LEU A 75 17.31 -1.39 -41.51
C LEU A 75 17.41 -1.46 -39.97
N ASP A 76 18.46 -2.08 -39.43
CA ASP A 76 18.61 -2.24 -37.99
C ASP A 76 18.83 -0.89 -37.31
N THR A 77 19.60 0.00 -37.95
CA THR A 77 19.82 1.36 -37.47
C THR A 77 18.53 2.18 -37.54
N LYS A 78 17.72 2.04 -38.60
CA LYS A 78 16.38 2.65 -38.68
C LYS A 78 15.48 2.19 -37.54
N TRP A 79 15.44 0.88 -37.28
CA TRP A 79 14.63 0.30 -36.23
C TRP A 79 15.04 0.77 -34.84
N ARG A 80 16.35 0.75 -34.54
CA ARG A 80 16.89 1.25 -33.27
C ARG A 80 16.53 2.71 -33.06
N PHE A 81 16.71 3.55 -34.08
CA PHE A 81 16.36 4.96 -34.03
C PHE A 81 14.87 5.18 -33.72
N PHE A 82 13.97 4.47 -34.41
CA PHE A 82 12.53 4.57 -34.17
C PHE A 82 12.20 4.18 -32.73
N LYS A 83 12.64 3.00 -32.28
CA LYS A 83 12.42 2.50 -30.92
C LYS A 83 12.95 3.46 -29.86
N ASP A 84 14.16 4.00 -30.04
CA ASP A 84 14.76 4.92 -29.09
C ASP A 84 14.05 6.28 -29.09
N SER A 85 13.49 6.71 -30.23
CA SER A 85 12.69 7.93 -30.31
C SER A 85 11.36 7.78 -29.57
N VAL A 86 10.68 6.64 -29.73
CA VAL A 86 9.47 6.28 -28.96
C VAL A 86 9.77 6.26 -27.46
N LEU A 87 10.84 5.59 -27.04
CA LEU A 87 11.20 5.49 -25.63
C LEU A 87 11.62 6.83 -25.03
N ARG A 88 12.35 7.67 -25.77
CA ARG A 88 12.73 9.02 -25.34
C ARG A 88 11.53 9.94 -25.17
N ALA A 89 10.61 9.94 -26.14
CA ALA A 89 9.37 10.71 -26.04
C ALA A 89 8.55 10.26 -24.82
N ALA A 90 8.46 8.95 -24.57
CA ALA A 90 7.80 8.41 -23.38
C ALA A 90 8.50 8.87 -22.08
N CYS A 91 9.84 8.85 -22.03
CA CYS A 91 10.61 9.27 -20.85
C CYS A 91 10.34 10.72 -20.44
N VAL A 92 10.16 11.60 -21.41
CA VAL A 92 9.91 13.03 -21.16
C VAL A 92 8.44 13.27 -20.78
N ALA A 93 7.51 12.57 -21.43
CA ALA A 93 6.09 12.88 -21.33
C ALA A 93 5.31 12.06 -20.29
N ILE A 94 5.84 10.91 -19.87
CA ILE A 94 5.15 9.98 -18.97
C ILE A 94 5.93 9.89 -17.67
N PRO A 95 5.40 10.43 -16.56
CA PRO A 95 6.05 10.32 -15.27
C PRO A 95 6.29 8.86 -14.88
N ARG A 96 7.49 8.59 -14.37
CA ARG A 96 7.88 7.29 -13.80
C ARG A 96 7.74 7.34 -12.30
N GLY A 97 7.05 6.37 -11.71
CA GLY A 97 6.86 6.33 -10.27
C GLY A 97 6.22 5.04 -9.81
N ASN A 98 6.70 4.53 -8.68
CA ASN A 98 5.92 3.60 -7.87
C ASN A 98 5.06 4.46 -6.95
N GLY A 99 3.84 4.79 -7.40
CA GLY A 99 2.89 5.47 -6.52
C GLY A 99 2.65 4.57 -5.32
N GLU A 100 2.69 5.13 -4.11
CA GLU A 100 2.15 4.42 -2.96
C GLU A 100 0.75 3.96 -3.34
N LYS A 101 0.47 2.67 -3.16
CA LYS A 101 -0.89 2.17 -3.30
C LYS A 101 -1.68 2.81 -2.18
N TYR A 102 -2.25 3.99 -2.45
CA TYR A 102 -3.23 4.60 -1.59
C TYR A 102 -4.26 3.51 -1.32
N LYS A 103 -4.35 3.11 -0.06
CA LYS A 103 -5.36 2.19 0.41
C LYS A 103 -6.47 3.09 0.92
N PRO A 104 -7.40 3.54 0.04
CA PRO A 104 -8.59 4.21 0.54
C PRO A 104 -9.17 3.30 1.61
N ASN A 105 -9.54 3.89 2.74
CA ASN A 105 -10.27 3.19 3.80
C ASN A 105 -9.43 2.31 4.74
N PHE A 106 -8.17 2.63 5.02
CA PHE A 106 -7.42 1.98 6.12
C PHE A 106 -8.15 2.20 7.46
N ILE A 107 -8.90 1.19 7.91
CA ILE A 107 -9.86 1.30 9.03
C ILE A 107 -9.16 1.58 10.36
N HIS A 108 -7.92 1.12 10.49
CA HIS A 108 -7.12 1.18 11.72
C HIS A 108 -6.85 2.61 12.21
N ASN A 109 -6.93 3.61 11.32
CA ASN A 109 -6.77 5.03 11.65
C ASN A 109 -8.11 5.77 11.81
N SER A 110 -9.23 5.06 11.97
CA SER A 110 -10.51 5.70 12.25
C SER A 110 -10.47 6.39 13.61
N GLU A 111 -10.94 7.64 13.67
CA GLU A 111 -11.02 8.45 14.89
C GLU A 111 -11.77 7.74 16.02
N ALA A 112 -12.84 6.99 15.71
CA ALA A 112 -13.59 6.23 16.69
C ALA A 112 -12.86 4.96 17.18
N LEU A 113 -11.96 4.40 16.37
CA LEU A 113 -11.30 3.13 16.64
C LEU A 113 -9.95 3.30 17.38
N LEU A 114 -9.22 4.37 17.05
CA LEU A 114 -7.90 4.67 17.62
C LEU A 114 -7.89 4.69 19.16
N PRO A 115 -8.82 5.36 19.86
CA PRO A 115 -8.85 5.36 21.32
C PRO A 115 -8.99 3.95 21.92
N LEU A 116 -9.82 3.10 21.31
CA LEU A 116 -10.02 1.73 21.77
C LEU A 116 -8.77 0.87 21.56
N LEU A 117 -8.04 1.08 20.46
CA LEU A 117 -6.77 0.40 20.19
C LEU A 117 -5.69 0.80 21.19
N HIS A 118 -5.58 2.10 21.49
CA HIS A 118 -4.66 2.59 22.53
C HIS A 118 -5.01 2.03 23.91
N GLN A 119 -6.28 2.03 24.27
CA GLN A 119 -6.75 1.48 25.54
C GLN A 119 -6.49 -0.03 25.64
N ARG A 120 -6.72 -0.81 24.57
CA ARG A 120 -6.38 -2.24 24.53
C ARG A 120 -4.88 -2.44 24.71
N ASN A 121 -4.04 -1.66 24.02
CA ASN A 121 -2.59 -1.79 24.13
C ASN A 121 -2.10 -1.49 25.56
N ALA A 122 -2.69 -0.50 26.24
CA ALA A 122 -2.40 -0.22 27.64
C ALA A 122 -2.77 -1.41 28.55
N LEU A 123 -4.02 -1.89 28.45
CA LEU A 123 -4.49 -3.06 29.21
C LEU A 123 -3.66 -4.32 28.93
N GLN A 124 -3.16 -4.49 27.70
CA GLN A 124 -2.34 -5.63 27.33
C GLN A 124 -0.97 -5.56 28.00
N ARG A 125 -0.36 -4.37 28.06
CA ARG A 125 0.88 -4.16 28.82
C ARG A 125 0.68 -4.44 30.30
N ASP A 126 -0.39 -3.91 30.90
CA ASP A 126 -0.71 -4.10 32.31
C ASP A 126 -0.96 -5.58 32.64
N PHE A 127 -1.68 -6.29 31.77
CA PHE A 127 -1.91 -7.73 31.91
C PHE A 127 -0.63 -8.56 31.76
N MET A 128 0.28 -8.18 30.86
CA MET A 128 1.57 -8.84 30.72
C MET A 128 2.46 -8.63 31.96
N SER A 129 2.39 -7.46 32.60
CA SER A 129 3.09 -7.19 33.86
C SER A 129 2.43 -7.84 35.07
N SER A 130 1.09 -7.92 35.09
CA SER A 130 0.31 -8.43 36.22
C SER A 130 -0.92 -9.22 35.74
N PRO A 131 -0.76 -10.53 35.47
CA PRO A 131 -1.87 -11.35 34.99
C PRO A 131 -2.97 -11.50 36.04
N SER A 132 -4.16 -10.97 35.76
CA SER A 132 -5.34 -11.09 36.62
C SER A 132 -6.59 -11.49 35.81
N PRO A 133 -7.52 -12.29 36.40
CA PRO A 133 -8.81 -12.60 35.78
C PRO A 133 -9.62 -11.35 35.37
N ASP A 134 -9.56 -10.27 36.17
CA ASP A 134 -10.28 -9.02 35.91
C ASP A 134 -9.66 -8.26 34.73
N ALA A 135 -8.32 -8.25 34.66
CA ALA A 135 -7.59 -7.67 33.54
C ALA A 135 -7.86 -8.43 32.23
N LYS A 136 -7.94 -9.77 32.29
CA LYS A 136 -8.32 -10.61 31.14
C LYS A 136 -9.77 -10.33 30.69
N SER A 137 -10.69 -10.17 31.63
CA SER A 137 -12.09 -9.84 31.32
C SER A 137 -12.21 -8.46 30.67
N SER A 138 -11.46 -7.48 31.17
CA SER A 138 -11.38 -6.13 30.60
C SER A 138 -10.81 -6.14 29.18
N LEU A 139 -9.77 -6.94 28.93
CA LEU A 139 -9.20 -7.16 27.59
C LEU A 139 -10.19 -7.80 26.63
N ASN A 140 -10.95 -8.81 27.08
CA ASN A 140 -11.96 -9.44 26.25
C ASN A 140 -13.09 -8.47 25.88
N LEU A 141 -13.52 -7.64 26.84
CA LEU A 141 -14.54 -6.62 26.61
C LEU A 141 -14.09 -5.60 25.55
N ILE A 142 -12.86 -5.10 25.64
CA ILE A 142 -12.37 -4.12 24.66
C ILE A 142 -12.15 -4.74 23.28
N ASN A 143 -11.68 -5.98 23.22
CA ASN A 143 -11.56 -6.73 21.96
C ASN A 143 -12.92 -6.92 21.29
N ALA A 144 -13.98 -7.23 22.07
CA ALA A 144 -15.33 -7.34 21.55
C ALA A 144 -15.84 -5.99 20.98
N LYS A 145 -15.62 -4.89 21.70
CA LYS A 145 -15.96 -3.53 21.24
C LYS A 145 -15.25 -3.16 19.94
N ILE A 146 -13.94 -3.40 19.86
CA ILE A 146 -13.13 -3.18 18.65
C ILE A 146 -13.71 -3.99 17.48
N LYS A 147 -14.00 -5.28 17.68
CA LYS A 147 -14.55 -6.16 16.64
C LYS A 147 -15.93 -5.67 16.15
N GLN A 148 -16.79 -5.25 17.07
CA GLN A 148 -18.10 -4.69 16.74
C GLN A 148 -17.94 -3.40 15.91
N LEU A 149 -17.08 -2.49 16.33
CA LEU A 149 -16.85 -1.22 15.64
C LEU A 149 -16.26 -1.45 14.24
N TYR A 150 -15.31 -2.37 14.09
CA TYR A 150 -14.82 -2.82 12.77
C TYR A 150 -15.95 -3.35 11.87
N SER A 151 -16.93 -4.04 12.43
CA SER A 151 -18.08 -4.54 11.66
C SER A 151 -19.00 -3.41 11.23
N VAL A 152 -19.28 -2.46 12.12
CA VAL A 152 -20.13 -1.29 11.83
C VAL A 152 -19.48 -0.42 10.75
N ILE A 153 -18.23 -0.01 10.95
CA ILE A 153 -17.50 0.83 9.99
C ILE A 153 -17.42 0.15 8.61
N ARG A 154 -17.21 -1.18 8.55
CA ARG A 154 -17.21 -1.90 7.27
C ARG A 154 -18.58 -1.91 6.60
N ARG A 155 -19.66 -2.08 7.37
CA ARG A 155 -21.02 -2.09 6.86
C ARG A 155 -21.44 -0.72 6.35
N ASP A 156 -21.22 0.32 7.14
CA ASP A 156 -21.60 1.69 6.77
C ASP A 156 -20.88 2.11 5.50
N ARG A 157 -19.58 1.77 5.38
CA ARG A 157 -18.81 2.01 4.15
C ARG A 157 -19.34 1.24 2.95
N TRP A 158 -19.75 -0.02 3.14
CA TRP A 158 -20.36 -0.78 2.07
C TRP A 158 -21.66 -0.13 1.59
N ASN A 159 -22.50 0.30 2.53
CA ASN A 159 -23.74 1.01 2.22
C ASN A 159 -23.47 2.32 1.47
N SER A 160 -22.55 3.17 1.94
CA SER A 160 -22.19 4.42 1.24
C SER A 160 -21.61 4.18 -0.15
N LEU A 161 -20.84 3.10 -0.34
CA LEU A 161 -20.36 2.71 -1.66
C LEU A 161 -21.52 2.33 -2.59
N CYS A 162 -22.49 1.55 -2.09
CA CYS A 162 -23.68 1.18 -2.84
C CYS A 162 -24.56 2.40 -3.19
N GLU A 163 -24.75 3.33 -2.27
CA GLU A 163 -25.48 4.59 -2.52
C GLU A 163 -24.82 5.40 -3.64
N GLY A 164 -23.49 5.49 -3.65
CA GLY A 164 -22.75 6.19 -4.71
C GLY A 164 -22.76 5.49 -6.08
N LEU A 165 -23.18 4.21 -6.14
CA LEU A 165 -23.29 3.42 -7.37
C LEU A 165 -24.72 3.36 -7.90
N ASP A 166 -25.73 3.77 -7.12
CA ASP A 166 -27.12 3.73 -7.52
C ASP A 166 -27.42 4.86 -8.52
N SER A 167 -27.45 4.50 -9.80
CA SER A 167 -27.71 5.42 -10.92
C SER A 167 -29.14 5.95 -10.96
N HIS A 168 -30.07 5.37 -10.19
CA HIS A 168 -31.46 5.82 -10.15
C HIS A 168 -31.65 7.12 -9.33
N ILE A 169 -30.73 7.46 -8.44
CA ILE A 169 -30.78 8.72 -7.67
C ILE A 169 -30.40 9.92 -8.56
N LEU A 170 -29.62 9.72 -9.62
CA LEU A 170 -29.23 10.79 -10.55
C LEU A 170 -30.35 11.17 -11.53
N LEU A 171 -31.39 10.35 -11.69
CA LEU A 171 -32.50 10.61 -12.60
C LEU A 171 -33.69 11.31 -11.92
N THR A 172 -33.76 11.31 -10.59
CA THR A 172 -34.86 11.95 -9.82
C THR A 172 -34.60 13.42 -9.47
N GLN A 173 -33.37 13.92 -9.65
CA GLN A 173 -33.07 15.36 -9.46
C GLN A 173 -33.25 16.23 -10.71
N ASN A 174 -33.45 15.62 -11.90
CA ASN A 174 -33.61 16.36 -13.16
C ASN A 174 -35.05 16.46 -13.68
N SER A 175 -36.05 15.94 -12.95
CA SER A 175 -37.47 15.97 -13.35
C SER A 175 -38.26 17.06 -12.64
N GLY A 176 -37.68 18.25 -12.45
CA GLY A 176 -38.24 19.26 -11.55
C GLY A 176 -38.04 20.71 -12.00
N THR A 177 -38.21 21.02 -13.29
CA THR A 177 -38.64 22.35 -13.77
C THR A 177 -39.12 22.20 -15.22
N TRP A 178 -40.44 22.30 -15.41
CA TRP A 178 -41.05 22.60 -16.70
C TRP A 178 -41.06 24.11 -16.92
#